data_AF-A0A4V2TSF4-F1
#
_entry.id   AF-A0A4V2TSF4-F1
#
_cell.length_a   1.000
_cell.length_b   1.000
_cell.length_c   1.000
_cell.angle_alpha   90.00
_cell.angle_beta   90.00
_cell.angle_gamma   90.00
#
_symmetry.space_group_name_H-M   'P 1'
#
loop_
_entity.id
_entity.type
_entity.pdbx_description
1 polymer ?
#
loop_
_entity_poly.entity_id
_entity_poly.type
_entity_poly.pdbx_seq_one_letter_code
_entity_poly.pdbx_strand_id
1 'polypeptide(L)'
;MKSDVIIKSSYSGMMYANDFQRWYTYFDRRLKAEWSPSDLSFLLGKPDHFYMDFEKLFEVSKFLLSESILLDRIYACSKVVPMEFFREPYEGSTERIVRVKVVEDEVKWYYKIELGWTFQRGKDKPAAPLLYLEEWKPEINLLLESDAMIHVRSRLEGLLARGGFEEGKSSWELFQEVRHTGLSKLIIYPRHLKNCLYQMIQQGKIVVRNVDDRYCFSSVK
;
A
#
# COMPACT_ATOMS: atom_id res chain seq x y z
N MET A 1 27.23 13.63 -15.79
CA MET A 1 26.07 14.22 -16.50
C MET A 1 25.04 14.58 -15.45
N LYS A 2 24.58 15.83 -15.41
CA LYS A 2 23.44 16.22 -14.57
C LYS A 2 22.21 15.70 -15.32
N SER A 3 21.64 14.59 -14.88
CA SER A 3 20.31 14.18 -15.34
C SER A 3 19.35 15.28 -14.90
N ASP A 4 18.60 15.83 -15.86
CA ASP A 4 17.55 16.79 -15.54
C ASP A 4 16.55 16.09 -14.63
N VAL A 5 16.53 16.50 -13.37
CA VAL A 5 15.58 16.04 -12.37
C VAL A 5 14.21 16.56 -12.77
N ILE A 6 13.45 15.76 -13.51
CA ILE A 6 12.09 16.11 -13.92
C ILE A 6 11.19 15.89 -12.70
N ILE A 7 10.60 16.98 -12.21
CA ILE A 7 9.51 16.89 -11.23
C ILE A 7 8.31 16.32 -11.97
N LYS A 8 7.98 15.05 -11.71
CA LYS A 8 6.87 14.35 -12.34
C LYS A 8 5.53 14.84 -11.79
N SER A 9 5.47 15.04 -10.48
CA SER A 9 4.27 15.51 -9.79
C SER A 9 4.59 16.12 -8.44
N SER A 10 3.67 16.95 -7.95
CA SER A 10 3.70 17.51 -6.61
C SER A 10 2.30 17.42 -6.02
N TYR A 11 2.20 16.89 -4.81
CA TYR A 11 0.95 16.78 -4.06
C TYR A 11 1.07 17.56 -2.77
N SER A 12 -0.06 18.07 -2.28
CA SER A 12 -0.10 18.78 -1.01
C SER A 12 -1.44 18.58 -0.32
N GLY A 13 -1.40 18.41 1.00
CA GLY A 13 -2.59 18.27 1.83
C GLY A 13 -2.37 18.89 3.20
N MET A 14 -3.47 19.27 3.84
CA MET A 14 -3.50 19.70 5.24
C MET A 14 -3.75 18.47 6.11
N MET A 15 -2.97 18.31 7.18
CA MET A 15 -3.18 17.24 8.14
C MET A 15 -2.64 17.61 9.52
N TYR A 16 -3.03 16.86 10.55
CA TYR A 16 -2.41 16.94 11.87
C TYR A 16 -1.09 16.16 11.91
N ALA A 17 -0.22 16.51 12.87
CA ALA A 17 1.05 15.83 13.06
C ALA A 17 0.91 14.31 13.30
N ASN A 18 -0.14 13.89 14.03
CA ASN A 18 -0.42 12.47 14.27
C ASN A 18 -0.87 11.73 13.00
N ASP A 19 -1.67 12.40 12.16
CA ASP A 19 -2.11 11.85 10.88
C ASP A 19 -0.94 11.72 9.91
N PHE A 20 -0.04 12.72 9.90
CA PHE A 20 1.21 12.64 9.15
C PHE A 20 2.08 11.46 9.60
N GLN A 21 2.23 11.23 10.91
CA GLN A 21 3.00 10.10 11.42
C GLN A 21 2.45 8.75 10.92
N ARG A 22 1.13 8.58 10.94
CA ARG A 22 0.46 7.37 10.42
C ARG A 22 0.58 7.25 8.91
N TRP A 23 0.32 8.34 8.19
CA TRP A 23 0.48 8.41 6.75
C TRP A 23 1.89 8.01 6.31
N TYR A 24 2.91 8.63 6.92
CA TYR A 24 4.31 8.32 6.64
C TYR A 24 4.63 6.85 6.95
N THR A 25 4.10 6.32 8.06
CA THR A 25 4.30 4.92 8.43
C THR A 25 3.80 3.98 7.34
N TYR A 26 2.57 4.19 6.85
CA TYR A 26 2.01 3.32 5.81
C TYR A 26 2.71 3.53 4.45
N PHE A 27 3.09 4.76 4.15
CA PHE A 27 3.87 5.08 2.95
C PHE A 27 5.23 4.36 2.94
N ASP A 28 6.01 4.47 4.02
CA ASP A 28 7.31 3.79 4.19
C ASP A 28 7.16 2.26 4.14
N ARG A 29 6.11 1.71 4.75
CA ARG A 29 5.84 0.27 4.70
C ARG A 29 5.49 -0.21 3.29
N ARG A 30 4.70 0.56 2.52
CA ARG A 30 4.41 0.22 1.13
C ARG A 30 5.71 0.14 0.33
N LEU A 31 6.57 1.16 0.45
CA LEU A 31 7.84 1.21 -0.26
C LEU A 31 8.73 0.01 0.09
N LYS A 32 8.83 -0.35 1.37
CA LYS A 32 9.59 -1.52 1.83
C LYS A 32 9.00 -2.86 1.38
N ALA A 33 7.69 -2.91 1.17
CA ALA A 33 7.01 -4.09 0.65
C ALA A 33 7.06 -4.19 -0.89
N GLU A 34 7.55 -3.15 -1.58
CA GLU A 34 7.59 -3.05 -3.05
C GLU A 34 6.20 -3.22 -3.69
N TRP A 35 5.16 -2.84 -2.97
CA TRP A 35 3.78 -2.90 -3.43
C TRP A 35 3.41 -1.61 -4.13
N SER A 36 2.66 -1.70 -5.21
CA SER A 36 2.08 -0.51 -5.84
C SER A 36 0.86 0.01 -5.03
N PRO A 37 0.45 1.28 -5.21
CA PRO A 37 -0.77 1.78 -4.58
C PRO A 37 -2.03 0.99 -4.99
N SER A 38 -2.06 0.46 -6.22
CA SER A 38 -3.16 -0.38 -6.70
C SER A 38 -3.16 -1.76 -6.05
N ASP A 39 -1.98 -2.32 -5.72
CA ASP A 39 -1.87 -3.56 -4.95
C ASP A 39 -2.55 -3.43 -3.58
N LEU A 40 -2.28 -2.33 -2.86
CA LEU A 40 -2.91 -2.06 -1.57
C LEU A 40 -4.40 -1.80 -1.69
N SER A 41 -4.82 -1.02 -2.69
CA SER A 41 -6.25 -0.79 -2.95
C SER A 41 -7.00 -2.09 -3.17
N PHE A 42 -6.39 -3.02 -3.93
CA PHE A 42 -6.92 -4.35 -4.14
C PHE A 42 -7.01 -5.16 -2.84
N LEU A 43 -5.97 -5.18 -2.00
CA LEU A 43 -5.98 -5.87 -0.71
C LEU A 43 -7.02 -5.30 0.27
N LEU A 44 -7.29 -3.99 0.21
CA LEU A 44 -8.36 -3.34 0.95
C LEU A 44 -9.77 -3.68 0.41
N GLY A 45 -9.86 -4.31 -0.77
CA GLY A 45 -11.12 -4.58 -1.45
C GLY A 45 -11.76 -3.31 -2.02
N LYS A 46 -10.95 -2.32 -2.41
CA LYS A 46 -11.39 -0.99 -2.88
C LYS A 46 -10.98 -0.75 -4.34
N PRO A 47 -11.53 0.28 -5.02
CA PRO A 47 -11.11 0.66 -6.36
C PRO A 47 -9.62 1.03 -6.44
N ASP A 48 -9.00 0.83 -7.62
CA ASP A 48 -7.55 0.94 -7.82
C ASP A 48 -6.89 2.27 -7.41
N HIS A 49 -7.64 3.37 -7.41
CA HIS A 49 -7.16 4.69 -7.03
C HIS A 49 -7.32 5.01 -5.54
N PHE A 50 -8.04 4.19 -4.78
CA PHE A 50 -8.44 4.51 -3.41
C PHE A 50 -7.24 4.75 -2.47
N TYR A 51 -6.25 3.86 -2.47
CA TYR A 51 -5.03 4.06 -1.68
C TYR A 51 -4.14 5.15 -2.28
N MET A 52 -4.18 5.34 -3.61
CA MET A 52 -3.42 6.39 -4.28
C MET A 52 -3.88 7.78 -3.85
N ASP A 53 -5.18 7.98 -3.65
CA ASP A 53 -5.72 9.26 -3.15
C ASP A 53 -5.24 9.55 -1.74
N PHE A 54 -5.19 8.52 -0.88
CA PHE A 54 -4.56 8.62 0.44
C PHE A 54 -3.07 9.01 0.36
N GLU A 55 -2.29 8.38 -0.53
CA GLU A 55 -0.89 8.77 -0.73
C GLU A 55 -0.72 10.20 -1.26
N LYS A 56 -1.66 10.65 -2.10
CA LYS A 56 -1.72 12.03 -2.61
C LYS A 56 -2.29 13.03 -1.59
N LEU A 57 -2.41 12.62 -0.33
CA LEU A 57 -2.82 13.45 0.81
C LEU A 57 -4.28 13.91 0.76
N PHE A 58 -5.14 13.17 0.06
CA PHE A 58 -6.57 13.45 -0.01
C PHE A 58 -7.33 12.77 1.15
N GLU A 59 -8.11 13.55 1.91
CA GLU A 59 -8.95 13.09 3.05
C GLU A 59 -8.25 12.10 4.01
N VAL A 60 -6.97 12.32 4.32
CA VAL A 60 -6.11 11.40 5.08
C VAL A 60 -6.73 10.97 6.41
N SER A 61 -7.29 11.89 7.19
CA SER A 61 -7.87 11.58 8.51
C SER A 61 -9.07 10.62 8.39
N LYS A 62 -9.93 10.80 7.38
CA LYS A 62 -11.10 9.95 7.15
C LYS A 62 -10.70 8.56 6.67
N PHE A 63 -9.69 8.48 5.82
CA PHE A 63 -9.10 7.21 5.41
C PHE A 63 -8.50 6.46 6.61
N LEU A 64 -7.71 7.15 7.45
CA LEU A 64 -7.09 6.54 8.63
C LEU A 64 -8.13 6.03 9.62
N LEU A 65 -9.25 6.73 9.82
CA LEU A 65 -10.33 6.28 10.71
C LEU A 65 -11.00 5.00 10.24
N SER A 66 -11.13 4.80 8.93
CA SER A 66 -11.84 3.66 8.34
C SER A 66 -10.92 2.45 8.09
N GLU A 67 -9.68 2.68 7.66
CA GLU A 67 -8.84 1.63 7.08
C GLU A 67 -7.59 1.28 7.89
N SER A 68 -7.21 2.06 8.91
CA SER A 68 -5.96 1.82 9.66
C SER A 68 -5.89 0.41 10.27
N ILE A 69 -7.01 -0.09 10.78
CA ILE A 69 -7.08 -1.42 11.39
C ILE A 69 -6.79 -2.51 10.36
N LEU A 70 -7.35 -2.39 9.15
CA LEU A 70 -7.08 -3.38 8.11
C LEU A 70 -5.63 -3.27 7.62
N LEU A 71 -5.11 -2.06 7.44
CA LEU A 71 -3.71 -1.86 7.07
C LEU A 71 -2.74 -2.46 8.09
N ASP A 72 -3.02 -2.29 9.39
CA ASP A 72 -2.22 -2.91 10.45
C ASP A 72 -2.26 -4.43 10.38
N ARG A 73 -3.40 -5.03 9.99
CA ARG A 73 -3.51 -6.48 9.75
C ARG A 73 -2.75 -6.92 8.50
N ILE A 74 -2.86 -6.17 7.41
CA ILE A 74 -2.17 -6.46 6.14
C ILE A 74 -0.65 -6.47 6.36
N TYR A 75 -0.13 -5.47 7.06
CA TYR A 75 1.30 -5.36 7.38
C TYR A 75 1.73 -6.19 8.60
N ALA A 76 0.78 -6.84 9.29
CA ALA A 76 1.00 -7.53 10.56
C ALA A 76 1.76 -6.68 11.60
N CYS A 77 1.54 -5.36 11.60
CA CYS A 77 2.25 -4.42 12.45
C CYS A 77 1.42 -3.16 12.73
N SER A 78 1.16 -2.88 14.02
CA SER A 78 0.47 -1.66 14.46
C SER A 78 1.42 -0.54 14.92
N LYS A 79 2.73 -0.80 14.93
CA LYS A 79 3.72 0.16 15.43
C LYS A 79 3.97 1.29 14.42
N VAL A 80 3.64 2.52 14.80
CA VAL A 80 3.98 3.71 14.02
C VAL A 80 5.47 4.01 14.09
N VAL A 81 6.01 4.62 13.03
CA VAL A 81 7.37 5.16 13.04
C VAL A 81 7.43 6.22 14.14
N PRO A 82 8.31 6.10 15.14
CA PRO A 82 8.33 7.03 16.26
C PRO A 82 8.77 8.41 15.74
N MET A 83 7.94 9.41 15.96
CA MET A 83 8.19 10.80 15.59
C MET A 83 7.79 11.69 16.75
N GLU A 84 8.64 12.66 17.06
CA GLU A 84 8.30 13.72 17.99
C GLU A 84 8.44 15.08 17.31
N PHE A 85 7.33 15.81 17.32
CA PHE A 85 7.24 17.14 16.73
C PHE A 85 7.49 18.18 17.82
N PHE A 86 8.32 19.16 17.51
CA PHE A 86 8.49 20.32 18.36
C PHE A 86 7.16 21.08 18.44
N ARG A 87 6.74 21.39 19.66
CA ARG A 87 5.56 22.21 19.95
C ARG A 87 6.03 23.50 20.57
N GLU A 88 5.70 24.62 19.95
CA GLU A 88 5.95 25.91 20.57
C GLU A 88 5.08 26.06 21.83
N PRO A 89 5.58 26.72 22.89
CA PRO A 89 4.73 27.06 24.03
C PRO A 89 3.55 27.87 23.48
N TYR A 90 2.33 27.48 23.85
CA TYR A 90 1.04 28.01 23.37
C TYR A 90 0.54 27.53 22.01
N GLU A 91 1.29 26.68 21.30
CA GLU A 91 0.79 26.11 20.04
C GLU A 91 -0.23 24.99 20.30
N GLY A 92 -1.45 25.18 19.79
CA GLY A 92 -2.48 24.14 19.76
C GLY A 92 -2.15 23.04 18.74
N SER A 93 -2.95 21.97 18.72
CA SER A 93 -2.88 20.97 17.63
C SER A 93 -3.39 21.62 16.33
N THR A 94 -2.49 22.16 15.54
CA THR A 94 -2.80 22.82 14.26
C THR A 94 -2.52 21.89 13.10
N GLU A 95 -3.40 21.92 12.10
CA GLU A 95 -3.11 21.33 10.80
C GLU A 95 -2.04 22.16 10.11
N ARG A 96 -1.06 21.49 9.51
CA ARG A 96 -0.06 22.15 8.66
C ARG A 96 -0.03 21.48 7.29
N ILE A 97 0.45 22.24 6.31
CA ILE A 97 0.62 21.73 4.96
C ILE A 97 1.79 20.76 4.91
N VAL A 98 1.54 19.59 4.32
CA VAL A 98 2.56 18.63 3.91
C VAL A 98 2.60 18.65 2.39
N ARG A 99 3.79 18.68 1.82
CA ARG A 99 4.00 18.63 0.36
C ARG A 99 4.88 17.44 0.03
N VAL A 100 4.52 16.69 -1.00
CA VAL A 100 5.30 15.57 -1.52
C VAL A 100 5.63 15.87 -2.96
N LYS A 101 6.91 15.97 -3.27
CA LYS A 101 7.44 16.13 -4.62
C LYS A 101 7.95 14.78 -5.10
N VAL A 102 7.45 14.34 -6.25
CA VAL A 102 7.91 13.12 -6.91
C VAL A 102 8.85 13.52 -8.03
N VAL A 103 10.09 13.09 -7.88
CA VAL A 103 11.14 13.23 -8.88
C VAL A 103 11.32 11.88 -9.54
N GLU A 104 11.27 11.86 -10.87
CA GLU A 104 11.51 10.64 -11.63
C GLU A 104 12.95 10.59 -12.13
N ASP A 105 13.54 9.42 -11.97
CA ASP A 105 14.82 9.02 -12.57
C ASP A 105 14.58 7.79 -13.46
N GLU A 106 15.59 7.36 -14.22
CA GLU A 106 15.46 6.24 -15.15
C GLU A 106 15.06 4.95 -14.43
N VAL A 107 15.63 4.72 -13.24
CA VAL A 107 15.50 3.46 -12.48
C VAL A 107 14.64 3.60 -11.23
N LYS A 108 14.50 4.81 -10.69
CA LYS A 108 13.85 5.06 -9.40
C LYS A 108 12.85 6.21 -9.43
N TRP A 109 11.92 6.18 -8.50
CA TRP A 109 11.16 7.35 -8.08
C TRP A 109 11.69 7.84 -6.74
N TYR A 110 11.90 9.16 -6.66
CA TYR A 110 12.33 9.83 -5.44
C TYR A 110 11.18 10.66 -4.90
N TYR A 111 10.86 10.44 -3.63
CA TYR A 111 9.82 11.16 -2.90
C TYR A 111 10.48 12.11 -1.93
N LYS A 112 10.34 13.41 -2.18
CA LYS A 112 10.78 14.47 -1.28
C LYS A 112 9.59 15.03 -0.52
N ILE A 113 9.61 14.89 0.79
CA ILE A 113 8.55 15.35 1.69
C ILE A 113 9.00 16.67 2.33
N GLU A 114 8.18 17.70 2.18
CA GLU A 114 8.35 19.01 2.82
C GLU A 114 7.26 19.19 3.87
N LEU A 115 7.67 19.50 5.10
CA LEU A 115 6.80 19.57 6.26
C LEU A 115 6.78 20.99 6.82
N GLY A 116 5.60 21.42 7.27
CA GLY A 116 5.47 22.63 8.07
C GLY A 116 6.01 22.48 9.50
N TRP A 117 6.15 21.26 10.04
CA TRP A 117 6.63 21.02 11.40
C TRP A 117 8.14 20.80 11.48
N THR A 118 8.71 21.09 12.66
CA THR A 118 10.08 20.76 13.01
C THR A 118 10.11 19.55 13.95
N PHE A 119 11.04 18.62 13.72
CA PHE A 119 11.22 17.49 14.63
C PHE A 119 12.01 17.90 15.88
N GLN A 120 11.62 17.36 17.03
CA GLN A 120 12.35 17.57 18.26
C GLN A 120 13.71 16.84 18.21
N ARG A 121 14.78 17.51 18.65
CA ARG A 121 16.14 16.95 18.68
C ARG A 121 16.62 16.80 20.12
N GLY A 122 17.24 15.66 20.46
CA GLY A 122 17.78 15.39 21.79
C GLY A 122 18.30 13.95 21.91
N LYS A 123 19.11 13.66 22.94
CA LYS A 123 19.69 12.32 23.16
C LYS A 123 18.65 11.24 23.44
N ASP A 124 17.54 11.60 24.09
CA ASP A 124 16.47 10.67 24.47
C ASP A 124 15.27 10.71 23.49
N LYS A 125 15.41 11.41 22.36
CA LYS A 125 14.34 11.64 21.39
C LYS A 125 14.53 10.73 20.17
N PRO A 126 13.43 10.26 19.55
CA PRO A 126 13.55 9.42 18.37
C PRO A 126 14.26 10.17 17.24
N ALA A 127 15.05 9.43 16.45
CA ALA A 127 15.68 9.98 15.27
C ALA A 127 14.63 10.52 14.29
N ALA A 128 14.90 11.68 13.70
CA ALA A 128 14.00 12.24 12.70
C ALA A 128 13.87 11.28 11.50
N PRO A 129 12.65 11.07 10.98
CA PRO A 129 12.43 10.19 9.84
C PRO A 129 13.10 10.76 8.58
N LEU A 130 13.41 9.88 7.64
CA LEU A 130 13.94 10.28 6.34
C LEU A 130 12.82 10.92 5.52
N LEU A 131 12.94 12.22 5.25
CA LEU A 131 12.00 12.94 4.38
C LEU A 131 12.29 12.75 2.88
N TYR A 132 13.27 11.92 2.56
CA TYR A 132 13.66 11.51 1.22
C TYR A 132 13.55 10.00 1.17
N LEU A 133 12.60 9.52 0.38
CA LEU A 133 12.32 8.10 0.22
C LEU A 133 12.51 7.69 -1.24
N GLU A 134 12.90 6.45 -1.46
CA GLU A 134 13.17 5.90 -2.77
C GLU A 134 12.27 4.71 -3.05
N GLU A 135 11.77 4.64 -4.28
CA GLU A 135 11.07 3.48 -4.83
C GLU A 135 11.79 3.01 -6.08
N TRP A 136 12.15 1.74 -6.12
CA TRP A 136 12.66 1.14 -7.34
C TRP A 136 11.52 0.90 -8.31
N LYS A 137 11.71 1.28 -9.58
CA LYS A 137 10.77 0.87 -10.62
C LYS A 137 10.80 -0.66 -10.72
N PRO A 138 9.64 -1.32 -10.89
CA PRO A 138 9.61 -2.77 -10.93
C PRO A 138 10.44 -3.27 -12.12
N GLU A 139 11.50 -4.03 -11.85
CA GLU A 139 12.21 -4.78 -12.88
C GLU A 139 11.30 -5.94 -13.33
N ILE A 140 10.79 -5.84 -14.56
CA ILE A 140 9.89 -6.86 -15.11
C ILE A 140 10.74 -8.06 -15.56
N ASN A 141 10.97 -9.00 -14.65
CA ASN A 141 11.46 -10.32 -15.01
C ASN A 141 10.28 -11.22 -15.39
N LEU A 142 10.03 -11.34 -16.70
CA LEU A 142 8.91 -12.09 -17.27
C LEU A 142 8.84 -13.55 -16.81
N LEU A 143 10.00 -14.18 -16.56
CA LEU A 143 10.05 -15.58 -16.11
C LEU A 143 9.52 -15.70 -14.69
N LEU A 144 9.99 -14.84 -13.77
CA LEU A 144 9.53 -14.84 -12.38
C LEU A 144 8.05 -14.45 -12.27
N GLU A 145 7.59 -13.52 -13.11
CA GLU A 145 6.19 -13.14 -13.17
C GLU A 145 5.31 -14.30 -13.65
N SER A 146 5.73 -15.01 -14.70
CA SER A 146 5.05 -16.22 -15.18
C SER A 146 4.98 -17.30 -14.10
N ASP A 147 6.08 -17.60 -13.42
CA ASP A 147 6.13 -18.59 -12.35
C ASP A 147 5.20 -18.22 -11.19
N ALA A 148 5.16 -16.93 -10.82
CA ALA A 148 4.27 -16.44 -9.78
C ALA A 148 2.80 -16.59 -10.17
N MET A 149 2.45 -16.27 -11.42
CA MET A 149 1.10 -16.43 -11.95
C MET A 149 0.66 -17.90 -11.99
N ILE A 150 1.54 -18.82 -12.40
CA ILE A 150 1.28 -20.26 -12.40
C ILE A 150 1.03 -20.76 -10.97
N HIS A 151 1.88 -20.34 -10.02
CA HIS A 151 1.73 -20.71 -8.61
C HIS A 151 0.37 -20.27 -8.05
N VAL A 152 0.04 -18.99 -8.23
CA VAL A 152 -1.23 -18.40 -7.78
C VAL A 152 -2.42 -19.12 -8.41
N ARG A 153 -2.38 -19.36 -9.72
CA ARG A 153 -3.46 -20.06 -10.44
C ARG A 153 -3.70 -21.46 -9.87
N SER A 154 -2.63 -22.25 -9.72
CA SER A 154 -2.71 -23.60 -9.15
C SER A 154 -3.34 -23.60 -7.76
N ARG A 155 -2.97 -22.63 -6.90
CA ARG A 155 -3.55 -22.48 -5.56
C ARG A 155 -5.03 -22.09 -5.61
N LEU A 156 -5.41 -21.15 -6.47
CA LEU A 156 -6.82 -20.72 -6.61
C LEU A 156 -7.70 -21.83 -7.18
N GLU A 157 -7.21 -22.60 -8.15
CA GLU A 157 -7.93 -23.77 -8.68
C GLU A 157 -8.13 -24.84 -7.60
N GLY A 158 -7.10 -25.11 -6.80
CA GLY A 158 -7.22 -26.00 -5.65
C GLY A 158 -8.17 -25.48 -4.56
N LEU A 159 -8.27 -24.16 -4.35
CA LEU A 159 -9.26 -23.56 -3.46
C LEU A 159 -10.67 -23.69 -4.03
N LEU A 160 -10.85 -23.46 -5.33
CA LEU A 160 -12.14 -23.59 -6.00
C LEU A 160 -12.66 -25.02 -5.95
N ALA A 161 -11.80 -26.01 -6.21
CA ALA A 161 -12.16 -27.43 -6.17
C ALA A 161 -12.60 -27.91 -4.77
N ARG A 162 -12.18 -27.22 -3.71
CA ARG A 162 -12.53 -27.53 -2.31
C ARG A 162 -13.71 -26.71 -1.78
N GLY A 163 -14.41 -25.97 -2.62
CA GLY A 163 -15.53 -25.10 -2.20
C GLY A 163 -15.08 -23.84 -1.44
N GLY A 164 -13.80 -23.45 -1.51
CA GLY A 164 -13.24 -22.34 -0.73
C GLY A 164 -13.78 -20.95 -1.07
N PHE A 165 -14.67 -20.82 -2.06
CA PHE A 165 -15.32 -19.57 -2.47
C PHE A 165 -16.83 -19.52 -2.12
N GLU A 166 -17.38 -20.53 -1.45
CA GLU A 166 -18.82 -20.59 -1.15
C GLU A 166 -19.31 -19.47 -0.23
N GLU A 167 -18.51 -19.12 0.79
CA GLU A 167 -18.86 -18.08 1.77
C GLU A 167 -18.48 -16.66 1.34
N GLY A 168 -17.79 -16.52 0.20
CA GLY A 168 -17.19 -15.26 -0.22
C GLY A 168 -15.91 -14.94 0.55
N LYS A 169 -14.80 -14.76 -0.16
CA LYS A 169 -13.51 -14.40 0.45
C LYS A 169 -13.05 -13.01 0.03
N SER A 170 -12.48 -12.27 0.98
CA SER A 170 -11.85 -10.97 0.71
C SER A 170 -10.52 -11.13 -0.04
N SER A 171 -10.09 -10.07 -0.73
CA SER A 171 -8.78 -10.04 -1.40
C SER A 171 -7.63 -10.37 -0.45
N TRP A 172 -7.68 -9.88 0.78
CA TRP A 172 -6.65 -10.11 1.79
C TRP A 172 -6.58 -11.58 2.21
N GLU A 173 -7.72 -12.22 2.49
CA GLU A 173 -7.75 -13.64 2.87
C GLU A 173 -7.22 -14.52 1.75
N LEU A 174 -7.63 -14.26 0.51
CA LEU A 174 -7.11 -14.96 -0.66
C LEU A 174 -5.61 -14.74 -0.82
N PHE A 175 -5.11 -13.53 -0.54
CA PHE A 175 -3.69 -13.25 -0.60
C PHE A 175 -2.89 -14.04 0.43
N GLN A 176 -3.42 -14.21 1.65
CA GLN A 176 -2.78 -15.06 2.66
C GLN A 176 -2.65 -16.52 2.24
N GLU A 177 -3.64 -17.05 1.52
CA GLU A 177 -3.65 -18.42 1.02
C GLU A 177 -2.60 -18.66 -0.08
N VAL A 178 -2.35 -17.65 -0.92
CA VAL A 178 -1.47 -17.80 -2.10
C VAL A 178 -0.06 -17.26 -1.89
N ARG A 179 0.17 -16.38 -0.90
CA ARG A 179 1.49 -15.74 -0.71
C ARG A 179 2.59 -16.72 -0.27
N HIS A 180 2.21 -17.84 0.35
CA HIS A 180 3.16 -18.82 0.89
C HIS A 180 3.53 -19.86 -0.17
N THR A 181 4.67 -19.64 -0.82
CA THR A 181 5.14 -20.48 -1.93
C THR A 181 5.95 -21.69 -1.49
N GLY A 182 6.62 -21.61 -0.32
CA GLY A 182 7.62 -22.59 0.12
C GLY A 182 8.93 -22.53 -0.67
N LEU A 183 9.03 -21.64 -1.66
CA LEU A 183 10.20 -21.45 -2.54
C LEU A 183 10.89 -20.13 -2.19
N SER A 184 12.17 -20.18 -1.82
CA SER A 184 12.90 -19.02 -1.28
C SER A 184 13.08 -17.85 -2.27
N LYS A 185 12.92 -18.08 -3.58
CA LYS A 185 13.13 -17.07 -4.62
C LYS A 185 11.85 -16.52 -5.25
N LEU A 186 10.69 -17.14 -4.97
CA LEU A 186 9.43 -16.74 -5.60
C LEU A 186 8.65 -15.81 -4.68
N ILE A 187 8.61 -14.53 -5.04
CA ILE A 187 7.84 -13.50 -4.34
C ILE A 187 6.48 -13.34 -5.04
N ILE A 188 5.40 -13.44 -4.26
CA ILE A 188 4.04 -13.24 -4.77
C ILE A 188 3.57 -11.85 -4.36
N TYR A 189 3.27 -11.01 -5.35
CA TYR A 189 2.67 -9.69 -5.17
C TYR A 189 1.14 -9.74 -5.31
N PRO A 190 0.40 -8.79 -4.71
CA PRO A 190 -1.06 -8.73 -4.82
C PRO A 190 -1.56 -8.65 -6.27
N ARG A 191 -0.84 -7.95 -7.17
CA ARG A 191 -1.12 -7.90 -8.60
C ARG A 191 -1.22 -9.28 -9.26
N HIS A 192 -0.41 -10.26 -8.83
CA HIS A 192 -0.46 -11.61 -9.39
C HIS A 192 -1.79 -12.28 -9.03
N LEU A 193 -2.22 -12.14 -7.77
CA LEU A 193 -3.54 -12.60 -7.32
C LEU A 193 -4.67 -11.89 -8.08
N LYS A 194 -4.62 -10.56 -8.15
CA LYS A 194 -5.63 -9.76 -8.86
C LYS A 194 -5.79 -10.21 -10.31
N ASN A 195 -4.69 -10.39 -11.04
CA ASN A 195 -4.71 -10.82 -12.44
C ASN A 195 -5.32 -12.23 -12.58
N CYS A 196 -4.95 -13.18 -11.72
CA CYS A 196 -5.54 -14.52 -11.75
C CYS A 196 -7.04 -14.52 -11.41
N LEU A 197 -7.47 -13.73 -10.41
CA LEU A 197 -8.89 -13.61 -10.08
C LEU A 197 -9.69 -13.00 -11.23
N TYR A 198 -9.15 -11.97 -11.90
CA TYR A 198 -9.81 -11.37 -13.07
C TYR A 198 -9.93 -12.37 -14.23
N GLN A 199 -8.92 -13.21 -14.46
CA GLN A 199 -9.03 -14.32 -15.41
C GLN A 199 -10.12 -15.33 -15.02
N MET A 200 -10.24 -15.67 -13.73
CA MET A 200 -11.30 -16.58 -13.25
C MET A 200 -12.70 -15.97 -13.39
N ILE A 201 -12.83 -14.65 -13.20
CA ILE A 201 -14.09 -13.91 -13.45
C ILE A 201 -14.42 -13.95 -14.94
N GLN A 202 -13.46 -13.68 -15.82
CA GLN A 202 -13.65 -13.75 -17.27
C GLN A 202 -14.05 -15.16 -17.73
N GLN A 203 -13.54 -16.20 -17.07
CA GLN A 203 -13.91 -17.59 -17.31
C GLN A 203 -15.26 -17.99 -16.69
N GLY A 204 -15.94 -17.10 -15.97
CA GLY A 204 -17.20 -17.38 -15.29
C GLY A 204 -17.08 -18.40 -14.15
N LYS A 205 -15.90 -18.56 -13.54
CA LYS A 205 -15.68 -19.47 -12.40
C LYS A 205 -16.05 -18.85 -11.05
N ILE A 206 -15.88 -17.53 -10.94
CA ILE A 206 -16.19 -16.75 -9.73
C ILE A 206 -16.83 -15.42 -10.13
N VAL A 207 -17.52 -14.80 -9.19
CA VAL A 207 -18.05 -13.43 -9.30
C VAL A 207 -17.50 -12.56 -8.17
N VAL A 208 -17.35 -11.27 -8.47
CA VAL A 208 -17.08 -10.24 -7.46
C VAL A 208 -18.40 -9.69 -6.93
N ARG A 209 -18.50 -9.54 -5.62
CA ARG A 209 -19.61 -8.89 -4.92
C ARG A 209 -19.07 -7.79 -4.03
N ASN A 210 -19.86 -6.75 -3.84
CA ASN A 210 -19.58 -5.74 -2.82
C ASN A 210 -20.31 -6.16 -1.53
N VAL A 211 -19.54 -6.41 -0.46
CA VAL A 211 -20.03 -6.71 0.88
C VAL A 211 -19.41 -5.68 1.82
N ASP A 212 -20.24 -4.91 2.52
CA ASP A 212 -19.81 -3.86 3.46
C ASP A 212 -18.75 -2.90 2.87
N ASP A 213 -19.02 -2.43 1.65
CA ASP A 213 -18.15 -1.53 0.88
C ASP A 213 -16.78 -2.14 0.49
N ARG A 214 -16.71 -3.46 0.37
CA ARG A 214 -15.48 -4.20 0.00
C ARG A 214 -15.74 -5.27 -1.04
N TYR A 215 -14.78 -5.46 -1.92
CA TYR A 215 -14.82 -6.53 -2.91
C TYR A 215 -14.52 -7.90 -2.27
N CYS A 216 -15.49 -8.80 -2.41
CA CYS A 216 -15.40 -10.20 -2.03
C CYS A 216 -15.63 -11.10 -3.25
N PHE A 217 -14.95 -12.24 -3.31
CA PHE A 217 -15.00 -13.18 -4.42
C PHE A 217 -15.75 -14.44 -4.00
N SER A 218 -16.75 -14.84 -4.77
CA SER A 218 -17.57 -16.02 -4.50
C SER A 218 -17.78 -16.87 -5.76
N SER A 219 -18.08 -18.15 -5.60
CA SER A 219 -18.42 -19.03 -6.72
C SER A 219 -19.68 -18.56 -7.44
N VAL A 220 -19.73 -18.79 -8.76
CA VAL A 220 -20.95 -18.58 -9.54
C VAL A 220 -21.97 -19.63 -9.10
N LYS A 221 -23.13 -19.18 -8.64
CA LYS A 221 -24.25 -20.07 -8.31
C LYS A 221 -24.96 -20.52 -9.58
#